data_AF-A0A345PGY4-F1
#
_entry.id   AF-A0A345PGY4-F1
#
_cell.length_a   1.000
_cell.length_b   1.000
_cell.length_c   1.000
_cell.angle_alpha   90.00
_cell.angle_beta   90.00
_cell.angle_gamma   90.00
#
_symmetry.space_group_name_H-M   'P 1'
#
loop_
_entity.id
_entity.type
_entity.pdbx_description
1 polymer ?
#
loop_
_entity_poly.entity_id
_entity_poly.type
_entity_poly.pdbx_seq_one_letter_code
_entity_poly.pdbx_strand_id
1 'polypeptide(L)'
;MLLSEAARSYEADKRIEGFSSQTLNTYRLQAKLLVNYLKIVKMNDITTPQLKEYLAQSSKDLKPISSDKIYPILFFRWSHEEGIT
;
A
#
# COMPACT_ATOMS: atom_id res chain seq x y z
N MET A 1 2.27 13.77 -4.18
CA MET A 1 1.68 12.77 -5.08
C MET A 1 0.39 12.22 -4.49
N LEU A 2 -0.60 11.85 -5.29
CA LEU A 2 -1.80 11.14 -4.79
C LEU A 2 -1.45 9.71 -4.39
N LEU A 3 -2.14 9.15 -3.40
CA LEU A 3 -1.95 7.76 -2.98
C LEU A 3 -2.11 6.76 -4.14
N SER A 4 -3.06 6.99 -5.03
CA SER A 4 -3.29 6.13 -6.19
C SER A 4 -2.19 6.22 -7.24
N GLU A 5 -1.54 7.38 -7.37
CA GLU A 5 -0.37 7.57 -8.24
C GLU A 5 0.84 6.87 -7.63
N ALA A 6 1.09 7.10 -6.35
CA ALA A 6 2.18 6.46 -5.61
C ALA A 6 2.10 4.93 -5.69
N ALA A 7 0.91 4.36 -5.52
CA ALA A 7 0.70 2.92 -5.64
C ALA A 7 1.03 2.37 -7.04
N ARG A 8 0.73 3.13 -8.11
CA ARG A 8 1.09 2.73 -9.49
C ARG A 8 2.59 2.82 -9.73
N SER A 9 3.25 3.86 -9.22
CA SER A 9 4.71 4.00 -9.31
C SER A 9 5.41 2.87 -8.57
N TYR A 10 4.98 2.56 -7.34
CA TYR A 10 5.52 1.43 -6.59
C TYR A 10 5.35 0.09 -7.33
N GLU A 11 4.18 -0.18 -7.92
CA GLU A 11 3.97 -1.40 -8.72
C GLU A 11 4.91 -1.45 -9.94
N ALA A 12 5.16 -0.32 -10.58
CA ALA A 12 6.09 -0.21 -11.71
C ALA A 12 7.53 -0.52 -11.30
N ASP A 13 7.98 0.05 -10.17
CA ASP A 13 9.32 -0.22 -9.63
C ASP A 13 9.50 -1.70 -9.30
N LYS A 14 8.52 -2.30 -8.62
CA LYS A 14 8.57 -3.74 -8.29
C LYS A 14 8.55 -4.63 -9.52
N ARG A 15 7.87 -4.20 -10.60
CA ARG A 15 7.95 -4.89 -11.89
C ARG A 15 9.37 -4.81 -12.48
N ILE A 16 10.03 -3.66 -12.41
CA ILE A 16 11.41 -3.47 -12.90
C ILE A 16 12.40 -4.31 -12.06
N GLU A 17 12.18 -4.42 -10.75
CA GLU A 17 12.95 -5.28 -9.85
C GLU A 17 12.75 -6.79 -10.10
N GLY A 18 11.85 -7.18 -11.01
CA GLY A 18 11.64 -8.58 -11.40
C GLY A 18 10.69 -9.37 -10.48
N PHE A 19 9.80 -8.68 -9.76
CA PHE A 19 8.82 -9.36 -8.90
C PHE A 19 7.86 -10.22 -9.74
N SER A 20 7.46 -11.38 -9.18
CA SER A 20 6.54 -12.29 -9.85
C SER A 20 5.17 -11.66 -10.11
N SER A 21 4.50 -12.08 -11.18
CA SER A 21 3.13 -11.65 -11.49
C SER A 21 2.15 -11.94 -10.35
N GLN A 22 2.36 -13.03 -9.61
CA GLN A 22 1.55 -13.37 -8.43
C GLN A 22 1.71 -12.31 -7.34
N THR A 23 2.95 -11.95 -7.00
CA THR A 23 3.25 -10.91 -6.00
C THR A 23 2.69 -9.55 -6.41
N LEU A 24 2.87 -9.16 -7.68
CA LEU A 24 2.34 -7.89 -8.19
C LEU A 24 0.81 -7.84 -8.13
N ASN A 25 0.12 -8.95 -8.41
CA ASN A 25 -1.34 -9.02 -8.28
C ASN A 25 -1.79 -8.86 -6.82
N THR A 26 -1.08 -9.47 -5.87
CA THR A 26 -1.33 -9.27 -4.43
C THR A 26 -1.14 -7.81 -4.03
N TYR A 27 -0.03 -7.18 -4.47
CA TYR A 27 0.24 -5.78 -4.18
C TYR A 27 -0.83 -4.86 -4.77
N ARG A 28 -1.27 -5.12 -6.01
CA ARG A 28 -2.34 -4.34 -6.64
C ARG A 28 -3.66 -4.46 -5.87
N LEU A 29 -4.00 -5.65 -5.37
CA LEU A 29 -5.19 -5.83 -4.55
C LEU A 29 -5.09 -5.04 -3.25
N GLN A 30 -3.96 -5.14 -2.55
CA GLN A 30 -3.73 -4.43 -1.28
C GLN A 30 -3.68 -2.91 -1.46
N ALA A 31 -3.06 -2.44 -2.53
CA ALA A 31 -3.08 -1.03 -2.95
C ALA A 31 -4.52 -0.54 -3.20
N LYS A 32 -5.32 -1.32 -3.93
CA LYS A 32 -6.72 -0.99 -4.21
C LYS A 32 -7.54 -0.88 -2.92
N LEU A 33 -7.37 -1.82 -1.98
CA LEU A 33 -8.04 -1.78 -0.68
C LEU A 33 -7.66 -0.53 0.12
N LEU A 34 -6.37 -0.20 0.17
CA LEU A 34 -5.87 0.99 0.86
C LEU A 34 -6.38 2.29 0.23
N VAL A 35 -6.32 2.41 -1.10
CA VAL A 35 -6.85 3.57 -1.85
C VAL A 35 -8.36 3.71 -1.64
N ASN A 36 -9.11 2.62 -1.64
CA ASN A 36 -10.55 2.67 -1.40
C ASN A 36 -10.89 3.12 0.03
N TYR A 37 -10.07 2.72 1.00
CA TYR A 37 -10.26 3.09 2.41
C TYR A 37 -9.93 4.58 2.65
N LEU A 38 -8.74 5.02 2.22
CA LEU A 38 -8.26 6.39 2.42
C LEU A 38 -8.78 7.40 1.39
N LYS A 39 -9.40 6.91 0.31
CA LYS A 39 -9.92 7.69 -0.82
C LYS A 39 -8.84 8.52 -1.51
N ILE A 40 -9.25 9.64 -2.11
CA ILE A 40 -8.36 10.57 -2.80
C ILE A 40 -7.65 11.40 -1.74
N VAL A 41 -6.49 10.90 -1.29
CA VAL A 41 -5.63 11.54 -0.30
C VAL A 41 -4.25 11.77 -0.90
N LYS A 42 -3.62 12.91 -0.57
CA LYS A 42 -2.20 13.11 -0.89
C LYS A 42 -1.36 12.29 0.08
N MET A 43 -0.24 11.78 -0.38
CA MET A 43 0.66 10.96 0.44
C MET A 43 1.06 11.66 1.76
N ASN A 44 1.39 12.96 1.71
CA ASN A 44 1.76 13.76 2.90
C ASN A 44 0.64 14.00 3.90
N ASP A 45 -0.61 13.79 3.50
CA ASP A 45 -1.78 13.98 4.36
C ASP A 45 -2.17 12.67 5.07
N ILE A 46 -1.49 11.55 4.77
CA ILE A 46 -1.74 10.26 5.39
C ILE A 46 -1.10 10.21 6.76
N THR A 47 -1.91 9.97 7.78
CA THR A 47 -1.45 9.94 9.18
C THR A 47 -1.32 8.52 9.72
N THR A 48 -0.44 8.32 10.69
CA THR A 48 -0.27 7.02 11.37
C THR A 48 -1.57 6.50 12.01
N PRO A 49 -2.44 7.32 12.65
CA PRO A 49 -3.73 6.85 13.16
C PRO A 49 -4.62 6.24 12.07
N GLN A 50 -4.75 6.88 10.90
CA GLN A 50 -5.56 6.35 9.79
C GLN A 50 -5.03 4.98 9.31
N LEU A 51 -3.71 4.80 9.27
CA LEU A 51 -3.10 3.52 8.91
C LEU A 51 -3.36 2.44 9.97
N LYS A 52 -3.31 2.80 11.26
CA LYS A 52 -3.65 1.86 12.36
C LYS A 52 -5.12 1.44 12.30
N GLU A 53 -6.02 2.36 12.00
CA GLU A 53 -7.45 2.07 11.83
C GLU A 53 -7.70 1.15 10.63
N TYR A 54 -7.05 1.41 9.49
CA TYR A 54 -7.09 0.53 8.32
C TYR A 54 -6.64 -0.90 8.65
N LEU A 55 -5.49 -1.04 9.34
CA LEU A 55 -4.95 -2.33 9.74
C LEU A 55 -5.85 -3.05 10.75
N ALA A 56 -6.45 -2.32 11.69
CA ALA A 56 -7.41 -2.88 12.64
C ALA A 56 -8.68 -3.39 11.94
N GLN A 57 -9.21 -2.65 10.97
CA GLN A 57 -10.43 -3.01 10.25
C GLN A 57 -10.21 -4.19 9.29
N SER A 58 -9.14 -4.14 8.50
CA SER A 58 -8.75 -5.23 7.59
C SER A 58 -8.48 -6.55 8.33
N SER A 59 -8.05 -6.49 9.60
CA SER A 59 -7.85 -7.68 10.44
C SER A 59 -9.13 -8.37 10.91
N LYS A 60 -10.29 -7.69 10.85
CA LYS A 60 -11.58 -8.27 11.25
C LYS A 60 -12.22 -9.10 10.15
N ASP A 61 -12.00 -8.71 8.90
CA ASP A 61 -12.69 -9.28 7.74
C ASP A 61 -11.87 -10.34 6.98
N LEU A 62 -10.55 -10.41 7.23
CA LEU A 62 -9.65 -11.33 6.55
C LEU A 62 -9.05 -12.34 7.53
N LYS A 63 -9.12 -13.63 7.15
CA LYS A 63 -8.29 -14.69 7.74
C LYS A 63 -6.84 -14.19 7.73
N PRO A 64 -6.05 -14.31 8.81
CA PRO A 64 -4.74 -13.67 8.92
C PRO A 64 -3.76 -14.29 7.90
N ILE A 65 -3.80 -13.81 6.66
CA ILE A 65 -2.78 -14.11 5.67
C ILE A 65 -1.65 -13.12 5.94
N SER A 66 -0.48 -13.66 6.25
CA SER A 66 0.73 -12.89 6.58
C SER A 66 1.11 -11.85 5.52
N SER A 67 0.69 -12.04 4.26
CA SER A 67 0.95 -11.11 3.15
C SER A 67 0.22 -9.77 3.26
N ASP A 68 -0.93 -9.71 3.95
CA ASP A 68 -1.80 -8.52 3.99
C ASP A 68 -1.23 -7.35 4.79
N LYS A 69 -0.20 -7.63 5.61
CA LYS A 69 0.46 -6.63 6.45
C LYS A 69 1.80 -6.17 5.87
N ILE A 70 2.35 -6.87 4.87
CA ILE A 70 3.70 -6.60 4.35
C ILE A 70 3.67 -5.43 3.36
N TYR A 71 2.69 -5.37 2.47
CA TYR A 71 2.63 -4.29 1.46
C TYR A 71 2.57 -2.89 2.07
N PRO A 72 1.70 -2.58 3.06
CA PRO A 72 1.67 -1.22 3.62
C PRO A 72 3.03 -0.80 4.17
N ILE A 73 3.74 -1.71 4.84
CA ILE A 73 5.07 -1.44 5.39
C ILE A 73 6.08 -1.16 4.27
N LEU A 74 6.16 -2.03 3.26
CA LEU A 74 7.10 -1.87 2.15
C LEU A 74 6.79 -0.63 1.31
N PHE A 75 5.50 -0.36 1.08
CA PHE A 75 5.02 0.78 0.30
C PHE A 75 5.35 2.12 0.98
N PHE A 76 5.04 2.28 2.27
CA PHE A 76 5.34 3.53 2.97
C PHE A 76 6.82 3.71 3.23
N ARG A 77 7.58 2.62 3.39
CA ARG A 77 9.04 2.68 3.43
C ARG A 77 9.63 3.19 2.10
N TRP A 78 9.23 2.59 0.98
CA TRP A 78 9.63 3.06 -0.34
C TRP A 78 9.25 4.52 -0.57
N SER A 79 8.02 4.90 -0.19
CA SER A 79 7.55 6.29 -0.30
C SER A 79 8.44 7.28 0.45
N HIS A 80 8.92 6.89 1.63
CA HIS A 80 9.84 7.71 2.41
C HIS A 80 11.23 7.78 1.78
N GLU A 81 11.75 6.65 1.27
CA GLU A 81 13.04 6.58 0.56
C GLU A 81 13.04 7.45 -0.72
N GLU A 82 11.91 7.55 -1.41
CA GLU A 82 11.70 8.39 -2.60
C GLU A 82 11.36 9.86 -2.28
N GLY A 83 11.27 10.25 -1.00
CA GLY A 83 10.93 11.62 -0.59
C GLY A 83 9.48 12.04 -0.89
N ILE A 84 8.57 11.07 -1.01
CA ILE A 84 7.14 11.29 -1.28
C ILE A 84 6.35 11.58 0.00
N THR A 85 6.84 11.12 1.16
CA THR A 85 6.28 11.26 2.52
C THR A 85 7.34 11.54 3.57
#